data_AF-A0A4S9PBK9-F1
#
_entry.id   AF-A0A4S9PBK9-F1
#
_cell.length_a   1.000
_cell.length_b   1.000
_cell.length_c   1.000
_cell.angle_alpha   90.00
_cell.angle_beta   90.00
_cell.angle_gamma   90.00
#
_symmetry.space_group_name_H-M   'P 1'
#
loop_
_entity.id
_entity.type
_entity.pdbx_description
1 polymer ?
#
loop_
_entity_poly.entity_id
_entity_poly.type
_entity_poly.pdbx_seq_one_letter_code
_entity_poly.pdbx_strand_id
1 'polypeptide(L)'
;MAAPLSPLPSPIGIVPSCIATSTTTLSIGPDVQRIDKWFWNANVVPPDLDSSNEPVIEKLTSSPEKAKRSRLFPPSRVYVKDSNGIVLLQIRRSRWRGRWVYRLNVSIETGYKLVGTSASATYRVTTFWRLKFDVTIDNLAGDGNPVTLEIRRPNKKDNPANSYLHVIVAGNIAMRLTTTRHPGSFLVGRWNAEVATGFDMTLAVVIVTILEIWHGERQSATRNSSLNTSLTLTLAASMLLI
;
A
#
# COMPACT_ATOMS: atom_id res chain seq x y z
N MET A 1 23.94 4.89 6.00
CA MET A 1 23.13 3.89 6.74
C MET A 1 21.72 4.43 6.87
N ALA A 2 20.69 3.58 6.77
CA ALA A 2 19.30 4.00 6.96
C ALA A 2 19.02 4.23 8.46
N ALA A 3 18.28 5.29 8.80
CA ALA A 3 17.94 5.63 10.19
C ALA A 3 17.09 4.51 10.82
N PRO A 4 17.41 4.04 12.05
CA PRO A 4 16.77 2.87 12.65
C PRO A 4 15.26 3.07 12.85
N LEU A 5 14.52 1.97 12.82
CA LEU A 5 13.13 1.94 13.28
C LEU A 5 13.10 2.27 14.78
N SER A 6 12.08 3.02 15.19
CA SER A 6 11.91 3.40 16.59
C SER A 6 10.73 2.62 17.17
N PRO A 7 10.93 1.81 18.23
CA PRO A 7 9.81 1.24 18.97
C PRO A 7 8.84 2.33 19.38
N LEU A 8 7.54 2.08 19.20
CA LEU A 8 6.53 3.05 19.55
C LEU A 8 6.25 3.00 21.06
N PRO A 9 6.11 4.16 21.74
CA PRO A 9 5.86 4.20 23.18
C PRO A 9 4.47 3.66 23.55
N SER A 10 3.54 3.66 22.58
CA SER A 10 2.20 3.10 22.69
C SER A 10 1.83 2.39 21.39
N PRO A 11 0.98 1.35 21.43
CA PRO A 11 0.50 0.70 20.22
C PRO A 11 -0.22 1.68 19.28
N ILE A 12 0.03 1.56 17.97
CA ILE A 12 -0.63 2.35 16.92
C ILE A 12 -1.15 1.41 15.84
N GLY A 13 -2.47 1.40 15.65
CA GLY A 13 -3.11 0.46 14.75
C GLY A 13 -4.61 0.60 14.59
N ILE A 14 -5.13 -0.05 13.56
CA ILE A 14 -6.56 -0.27 13.34
C ILE A 14 -6.97 -1.66 13.83
N VAL A 15 -6.07 -2.64 13.74
CA VAL A 15 -6.32 -4.05 14.08
C VAL A 15 -5.42 -4.43 15.27
N PRO A 16 -5.91 -4.33 16.52
CA PRO A 16 -5.08 -4.52 17.72
C PRO A 16 -4.41 -5.90 17.80
N SER A 17 -5.05 -6.94 17.26
CA SER A 17 -4.49 -8.29 17.19
C SER A 17 -3.28 -8.41 16.25
N CYS A 18 -3.03 -7.41 15.41
CA CYS A 18 -1.95 -7.38 14.42
C CYS A 18 -0.82 -6.43 14.78
N ILE A 19 -0.73 -5.98 16.04
CA ILE A 19 0.38 -5.16 16.53
C ILE A 19 1.65 -6.01 16.61
N ALA A 20 2.73 -5.51 16.01
CA ALA A 20 4.03 -6.17 16.07
C ALA A 20 4.60 -6.09 17.49
N THR A 21 4.90 -7.25 18.10
CA THR A 21 5.50 -7.35 19.44
C THR A 21 7.03 -7.23 19.42
N SER A 22 7.65 -7.42 18.25
CA SER A 22 9.06 -7.19 17.95
C SER A 22 9.17 -6.45 16.62
N THR A 23 10.36 -6.00 16.24
CA THR A 23 10.59 -5.55 14.86
C THR A 23 10.32 -6.73 13.92
N THR A 24 9.40 -6.55 12.97
CA THR A 24 8.92 -7.63 12.10
C THR A 24 9.05 -7.22 10.64
N THR A 25 9.56 -8.13 9.81
CA THR A 25 9.64 -7.91 8.36
C THR A 25 8.52 -8.66 7.66
N LEU A 26 7.73 -7.96 6.85
CA LEU A 26 6.71 -8.56 5.99
C LEU A 26 7.19 -8.55 4.54
N SER A 27 7.12 -9.70 3.87
CA SER A 27 7.25 -9.80 2.41
C SER A 27 5.85 -9.73 1.79
N ILE A 28 5.54 -8.62 1.13
CA ILE A 28 4.25 -8.31 0.54
C ILE A 28 4.37 -8.40 -0.99
N GLY A 29 3.68 -9.33 -1.62
CA GLY A 29 3.78 -9.54 -3.07
C GLY A 29 2.52 -10.14 -3.67
N PRO A 30 2.45 -10.24 -5.01
CA PRO A 30 1.33 -10.87 -5.68
C PRO A 30 1.20 -12.33 -5.24
N ASP A 31 -0.03 -12.81 -5.14
CA ASP A 31 -0.30 -14.23 -4.90
C ASP A 31 0.25 -15.07 -6.06
N VAL A 32 1.15 -16.01 -5.76
CA VAL A 32 1.85 -16.82 -6.78
C VAL A 32 0.85 -17.70 -7.55
N GLN A 33 -0.26 -18.09 -6.91
CA GLN A 33 -1.34 -18.85 -7.54
C GLN A 33 -2.30 -17.98 -8.37
N ARG A 34 -2.24 -16.65 -8.20
CA ARG A 34 -3.08 -15.68 -8.92
C ARG A 34 -2.23 -14.53 -9.43
N ILE A 35 -1.84 -14.58 -10.71
CA ILE A 35 -1.10 -13.50 -11.41
C ILE A 35 -1.96 -12.22 -11.62
N ASP A 36 -3.09 -12.09 -10.92
CA ASP A 36 -3.90 -10.88 -10.93
C ASP A 36 -3.29 -9.85 -9.96
N LYS A 37 -3.03 -8.64 -10.46
CA LYS A 37 -2.23 -7.59 -9.80
C LYS A 37 -2.84 -7.05 -8.50
N TRP A 38 -4.04 -7.53 -8.15
CA TRP A 38 -4.83 -7.05 -7.02
C TRP A 38 -4.99 -8.08 -5.91
N PHE A 39 -4.45 -9.29 -6.09
CA PHE A 39 -4.34 -10.29 -5.04
C PHE A 39 -2.94 -10.29 -4.47
N TRP A 40 -2.82 -9.99 -3.19
CA TRP A 40 -1.55 -9.85 -2.50
C TRP A 40 -1.50 -10.74 -1.27
N ASN A 41 -0.35 -11.37 -1.06
CA ASN A 41 -0.02 -12.07 0.17
C ASN A 41 1.07 -11.26 0.88
N ALA A 42 0.91 -11.11 2.18
CA ALA A 42 1.91 -10.57 3.07
C ALA A 42 2.27 -11.66 4.07
N ASN A 43 3.49 -12.16 3.97
CA ASN A 43 4.01 -13.21 4.84
C ASN A 43 5.06 -12.61 5.76
N VAL A 44 5.06 -13.00 7.02
CA VAL A 44 6.17 -12.66 7.93
C VAL A 44 7.43 -13.37 7.45
N VAL A 45 8.54 -12.64 7.40
CA VAL A 45 9.87 -13.18 7.13
C VAL A 45 10.48 -13.50 8.49
N PRO A 46 10.74 -14.78 8.81
CA PRO A 46 11.38 -15.14 10.08
C PRO A 46 12.75 -14.46 10.21
N PRO A 47 13.11 -13.97 11.42
CA PRO A 47 14.44 -13.46 11.68
C PRO A 47 15.44 -14.62 11.75
N ASP A 48 16.03 -14.98 10.62
CA ASP A 48 16.93 -16.11 10.41
C ASP A 48 16.37 -17.50 10.82
N LEU A 49 16.83 -18.54 10.12
CA LEU A 49 16.19 -19.85 9.96
C LEU A 49 16.10 -20.77 11.21
N ASP A 50 16.42 -20.30 12.42
CA ASP A 50 16.59 -21.16 13.61
C ASP A 50 15.66 -20.88 14.80
N SER A 51 14.63 -20.03 14.66
CA SER A 51 13.67 -19.78 15.76
C SER A 51 12.32 -20.44 15.51
N SER A 52 12.06 -21.54 16.23
CA SER A 52 10.82 -22.32 16.24
C SER A 52 9.65 -21.63 16.95
N ASN A 53 9.62 -20.30 17.01
CA ASN A 53 8.53 -19.53 17.59
C ASN A 53 7.85 -18.76 16.47
N GLU A 54 6.85 -19.41 15.85
CA GLU A 54 6.04 -18.82 14.80
C GLU A 54 5.37 -17.52 15.29
N PRO A 55 5.40 -16.44 14.51
CA PRO A 55 4.59 -15.28 14.79
C PRO A 55 3.10 -15.63 14.62
N VAL A 56 2.26 -15.20 15.57
CA VAL A 56 0.81 -15.47 15.67
C VAL A 56 0.01 -15.08 14.40
N ILE A 57 0.61 -14.33 13.47
CA ILE A 57 0.05 -14.04 12.14
C ILE A 57 1.05 -14.51 11.08
N GLU A 58 0.87 -15.73 10.60
CA GLU A 58 1.72 -16.30 9.54
C GLU A 58 1.51 -15.60 8.19
N LYS A 59 0.29 -15.10 7.94
CA LYS A 59 -0.13 -14.63 6.62
C LYS A 59 -1.30 -13.65 6.68
N LEU A 60 -1.15 -12.51 6.02
CA LEU A 60 -2.24 -11.61 5.65
C LEU A 60 -2.47 -11.68 4.15
N THR A 61 -3.72 -11.59 3.71
CA THR A 61 -4.06 -11.54 2.29
C THR A 61 -4.85 -10.29 1.97
N SER A 62 -4.69 -9.74 0.77
CA SER A 62 -5.45 -8.60 0.27
C SER A 62 -6.05 -8.95 -1.08
N SER A 63 -7.37 -8.78 -1.23
CA SER A 63 -8.13 -9.25 -2.40
C SER A 63 -9.26 -8.30 -2.80
N PRO A 64 -9.54 -8.12 -4.10
CA PRO A 64 -10.64 -7.29 -4.57
C PRO A 64 -12.01 -7.93 -4.30
N GLU A 65 -13.05 -7.11 -4.13
CA GLU A 65 -14.45 -7.60 -3.98
C GLU A 65 -14.95 -8.41 -5.18
N LYS A 66 -14.55 -8.00 -6.39
CA LYS A 66 -14.83 -8.74 -7.63
C LYS A 66 -13.54 -8.85 -8.40
N ALA A 67 -13.17 -10.07 -8.79
CA ALA A 67 -12.12 -10.32 -9.75
C ALA A 67 -12.57 -9.72 -11.09
N LYS A 68 -12.03 -8.55 -11.46
CA LYS A 68 -12.28 -7.99 -12.80
C LYS A 68 -11.38 -8.73 -13.79
N ARG A 69 -11.95 -9.16 -14.93
CA ARG A 69 -11.17 -9.72 -16.04
C ARG A 69 -10.09 -8.75 -16.57
N SER A 70 -10.24 -7.45 -16.30
CA SER A 70 -9.28 -6.43 -16.72
C SER A 70 -8.24 -6.13 -15.63
N ARG A 71 -6.99 -6.53 -15.89
CA ARG A 71 -5.81 -6.23 -15.07
C ARG A 71 -5.43 -4.74 -14.99
N LEU A 72 -6.13 -3.86 -15.72
CA LEU A 72 -5.77 -2.45 -15.93
C LEU A 72 -6.52 -1.46 -15.04
N PHE A 73 -7.67 -1.85 -14.50
CA PHE A 73 -8.45 -0.95 -13.64
C PHE A 73 -8.27 -1.36 -12.19
N PRO A 74 -7.82 -0.45 -11.31
CA PRO A 74 -7.74 -0.76 -9.90
C PRO A 74 -9.13 -1.07 -9.35
N PRO A 75 -9.24 -1.95 -8.36
CA PRO A 75 -10.51 -2.26 -7.72
C PRO A 75 -11.06 -1.04 -6.97
N SER A 76 -12.37 -0.99 -6.82
CA SER A 76 -13.03 0.02 -5.98
C SER A 76 -13.07 -0.38 -4.51
N ARG A 77 -12.93 -1.68 -4.23
CA ARG A 77 -12.91 -2.26 -2.88
C ARG A 77 -11.87 -3.37 -2.81
N VAL A 78 -11.06 -3.34 -1.77
CA VAL A 78 -10.08 -4.37 -1.43
C VAL A 78 -10.27 -4.77 0.03
N TYR A 79 -10.23 -6.07 0.31
CA TYR A 79 -10.36 -6.63 1.65
C TYR A 79 -9.02 -7.17 2.11
N VAL A 80 -8.54 -6.74 3.28
CA VAL A 80 -7.43 -7.39 3.97
C VAL A 80 -8.00 -8.43 4.91
N LYS A 81 -7.46 -9.63 4.84
CA LYS A 81 -7.92 -10.80 5.58
C LYS A 81 -6.75 -11.47 6.30
N ASP A 82 -7.07 -12.16 7.37
CA ASP A 82 -6.13 -13.06 8.04
C ASP A 82 -5.94 -14.38 7.25
N SER A 83 -5.20 -15.31 7.84
CA SER A 83 -4.96 -16.66 7.30
C SER A 83 -6.23 -17.51 7.20
N ASN A 84 -7.22 -17.26 8.06
CA ASN A 84 -8.52 -17.95 8.07
C ASN A 84 -9.51 -17.35 7.05
N GLY A 85 -9.14 -16.27 6.37
CA GLY A 85 -10.00 -15.56 5.43
C GLY A 85 -11.00 -14.60 6.08
N ILE A 86 -10.89 -14.35 7.39
CA ILE A 86 -11.69 -13.36 8.11
C ILE A 86 -11.27 -11.97 7.65
N VAL A 87 -12.24 -11.13 7.31
CA VAL A 87 -11.99 -9.75 6.88
C VAL A 87 -11.62 -8.89 8.09
N LEU A 88 -10.38 -8.42 8.13
CA LEU A 88 -9.89 -7.52 9.17
C LEU A 88 -10.21 -6.06 8.83
N LEU A 89 -10.07 -5.68 7.55
CA LEU A 89 -10.38 -4.33 7.09
C LEU A 89 -10.77 -4.29 5.60
N GLN A 90 -11.51 -3.24 5.24
CA GLN A 90 -11.90 -2.91 3.87
C GLN A 90 -11.32 -1.56 3.45
N ILE A 91 -10.58 -1.56 2.35
CA ILE A 91 -10.12 -0.36 1.66
C ILE A 91 -11.11 -0.05 0.54
N ARG A 92 -11.85 1.04 0.69
CA ARG A 92 -12.80 1.54 -0.33
C ARG A 92 -12.24 2.78 -1.00
N ARG A 93 -12.13 2.73 -2.33
CA ARG A 93 -11.69 3.85 -3.15
C ARG A 93 -12.89 4.57 -3.76
N SER A 94 -12.83 5.90 -3.76
CA SER A 94 -13.83 6.77 -4.41
C SER A 94 -13.18 8.05 -4.92
N ARG A 95 -13.85 8.75 -5.83
CA ARG A 95 -13.36 10.03 -6.38
C ARG A 95 -14.06 11.18 -5.66
N TRP A 96 -13.30 12.13 -5.13
CA TRP A 96 -13.81 13.33 -4.47
C TRP A 96 -13.07 14.56 -4.96
N ARG A 97 -13.79 15.55 -5.51
CA ARG A 97 -13.21 16.80 -6.07
C ARG A 97 -12.00 16.54 -6.99
N GLY A 98 -12.10 15.53 -7.86
CA GLY A 98 -11.06 15.17 -8.82
C GLY A 98 -9.87 14.37 -8.26
N ARG A 99 -9.85 14.05 -6.96
CA ARG A 99 -8.81 13.24 -6.30
C ARG A 99 -9.34 11.87 -5.92
N TRP A 100 -8.46 10.88 -5.84
CA TRP A 100 -8.82 9.59 -5.26
C TRP A 100 -8.73 9.66 -3.75
N VAL A 101 -9.77 9.17 -3.09
CA VAL A 101 -9.87 9.07 -1.64
C VAL A 101 -10.06 7.61 -1.29
N TYR A 102 -9.25 7.14 -0.35
CA TYR A 102 -9.25 5.81 0.23
C TYR A 102 -9.89 5.92 1.61
N ARG A 103 -10.90 5.09 1.85
CA ARG A 103 -11.57 4.94 3.14
C ARG A 103 -11.21 3.58 3.70
N LEU A 104 -10.70 3.55 4.92
CA LEU A 104 -10.37 2.35 5.66
C LEU A 104 -11.54 2.06 6.60
N ASN A 105 -12.12 0.88 6.48
CA ASN A 105 -13.29 0.50 7.25
C ASN A 105 -13.04 -0.84 7.94
N VAL A 106 -13.47 -0.96 9.19
CA VAL A 106 -13.44 -2.23 9.94
C VAL A 106 -14.84 -2.83 9.96
N SER A 107 -14.92 -4.16 10.01
CA SER A 107 -16.19 -4.86 10.16
C SER A 107 -16.76 -4.61 11.55
N ILE A 108 -18.06 -4.37 11.63
CA ILE A 108 -18.85 -4.33 12.86
C ILE A 108 -20.09 -5.19 12.65
N GLU A 109 -20.82 -5.54 13.71
CA GLU A 109 -22.00 -6.42 13.62
C GLU A 109 -23.03 -5.96 12.57
N THR A 110 -23.21 -4.64 12.44
CA THR A 110 -24.20 -4.03 11.55
C THR A 110 -23.63 -3.62 10.17
N GLY A 111 -22.37 -3.94 9.87
CA GLY A 111 -21.73 -3.61 8.59
C GLY A 111 -20.29 -3.15 8.74
N TYR A 112 -20.00 -1.91 8.36
CA TYR A 112 -18.63 -1.36 8.34
C TYR A 112 -18.56 0.02 8.96
N LYS A 113 -17.57 0.25 9.83
CA LYS A 113 -17.27 1.55 10.43
C LYS A 113 -16.05 2.17 9.74
N LEU A 114 -16.15 3.44 9.32
CA LEU A 114 -15.01 4.21 8.84
C LEU A 114 -14.07 4.51 10.01
N VAL A 115 -12.80 4.17 9.84
CA VAL A 115 -11.74 4.35 10.87
C VAL A 115 -10.46 4.94 10.30
N GLY A 116 -10.47 5.34 9.03
CA GLY A 116 -9.31 5.98 8.44
C GLY A 116 -9.54 6.46 7.03
N THR A 117 -8.71 7.42 6.62
CA THR A 117 -8.77 7.99 5.28
C THR A 117 -7.38 8.28 4.75
N SER A 118 -7.26 8.26 3.42
CA SER A 118 -6.09 8.75 2.72
C SER A 118 -6.51 9.39 1.40
N ALA A 119 -5.78 10.41 0.97
CA ALA A 119 -6.00 11.06 -0.32
C ALA A 119 -4.79 10.84 -1.23
N SER A 120 -5.05 10.67 -2.52
CA SER A 120 -3.99 10.63 -3.53
C SER A 120 -3.20 11.92 -3.56
N ALA A 121 -1.88 11.80 -3.62
CA ALA A 121 -1.00 12.91 -3.98
C ALA A 121 -1.44 13.50 -5.33
N THR A 122 -1.23 14.81 -5.51
CA THR A 122 -1.57 15.52 -6.74
C THR A 122 -0.89 14.84 -7.95
N TYR A 123 -1.61 14.69 -9.06
CA TYR A 123 -1.26 13.95 -10.30
C TYR A 123 0.12 14.24 -10.94
N ARG A 124 0.90 15.20 -10.40
CA ARG A 124 2.18 15.66 -10.97
C ARG A 124 3.42 14.92 -10.46
N VAL A 125 3.28 13.88 -9.63
CA VAL A 125 4.46 13.17 -9.09
C VAL A 125 4.98 12.16 -10.12
N THR A 126 6.20 12.38 -10.62
CA THR A 126 6.79 11.62 -11.75
C THR A 126 7.41 10.26 -11.36
N THR A 127 7.54 9.94 -10.08
CA THR A 127 8.02 8.63 -9.60
C THR A 127 7.38 8.32 -8.24
N PHE A 128 7.05 7.05 -7.95
CA PHE A 128 6.42 6.71 -6.67
C PHE A 128 7.32 7.05 -5.46
N TRP A 129 8.64 7.05 -5.67
CA TRP A 129 9.64 7.51 -4.69
C TRP A 129 9.62 9.01 -4.38
N ARG A 130 8.91 9.82 -5.16
CA ARG A 130 8.68 11.25 -4.91
C ARG A 130 7.31 11.51 -4.29
N LEU A 131 6.53 10.47 -3.99
CA LEU A 131 5.23 10.62 -3.35
C LEU A 131 5.44 10.99 -1.87
N LYS A 132 4.72 12.03 -1.45
CA LYS A 132 4.34 12.22 -0.05
C LYS A 132 2.83 12.04 0.00
N PHE A 133 2.37 11.21 0.92
CA PHE A 133 0.96 11.13 1.25
C PHE A 133 0.77 10.70 2.68
N ASP A 134 -0.41 11.03 3.18
CA ASP A 134 -0.74 10.79 4.57
C ASP A 134 -1.91 9.81 4.64
N VAL A 135 -1.89 8.98 5.67
CA VAL A 135 -3.01 8.11 6.04
C VAL A 135 -3.38 8.52 7.46
N THR A 136 -4.61 8.99 7.66
CA THR A 136 -5.14 9.26 9.00
C THR A 136 -5.99 8.09 9.42
N ILE A 137 -5.79 7.59 10.64
CA ILE A 137 -6.52 6.45 11.22
C ILE A 137 -7.02 6.82 12.61
N ASP A 138 -8.12 6.23 13.05
CA ASP A 138 -8.47 6.19 14.47
C ASP A 138 -7.58 5.11 15.12
N ASN A 139 -6.83 5.45 16.18
CA ASN A 139 -5.91 4.53 16.83
C ASN A 139 -6.63 3.51 17.72
N LEU A 140 -7.26 2.52 17.10
CA LEU A 140 -8.02 1.47 17.79
C LEU A 140 -7.15 0.55 18.66
N ALA A 141 -5.84 0.52 18.44
CA ALA A 141 -4.90 -0.22 19.29
C ALA A 141 -4.49 0.56 20.56
N GLY A 142 -4.79 1.85 20.63
CA GLY A 142 -4.48 2.72 21.75
C GLY A 142 -5.72 3.41 22.31
N ASP A 143 -5.70 4.74 22.30
CA ASP A 143 -6.71 5.61 22.91
C ASP A 143 -7.93 5.91 22.02
N GLY A 144 -7.95 5.38 20.79
CA GLY A 144 -8.99 5.65 19.79
C GLY A 144 -8.89 7.01 19.10
N ASN A 145 -7.92 7.85 19.47
CA ASN A 145 -7.77 9.18 18.88
C ASN A 145 -7.20 9.10 17.45
N PRO A 146 -7.52 10.07 16.58
CA PRO A 146 -6.96 10.12 15.24
C PRO A 146 -5.44 10.31 15.25
N VAL A 147 -4.73 9.49 14.48
CA VAL A 147 -3.29 9.55 14.27
C VAL A 147 -3.01 9.64 12.77
N THR A 148 -2.09 10.52 12.39
CA THR A 148 -1.63 10.65 11.01
C THR A 148 -0.30 9.93 10.82
N LEU A 149 -0.28 9.04 9.83
CA LEU A 149 0.90 8.37 9.32
C LEU A 149 1.40 9.18 8.13
N GLU A 150 2.62 9.72 8.21
CA GLU A 150 3.26 10.39 7.08
C GLU A 150 4.07 9.38 6.27
N ILE A 151 3.67 9.14 5.03
CA ILE A 151 4.40 8.27 4.10
C ILE A 151 5.20 9.16 3.17
N ARG A 152 6.52 9.14 3.34
CA ARG A 152 7.42 9.98 2.54
C ARG A 152 8.78 9.36 2.34
N ARG A 153 9.45 9.84 1.29
CA ARG A 153 10.87 9.58 1.10
C ARG A 153 11.68 10.28 2.22
N PRO A 154 12.71 9.62 2.76
CA PRO A 154 13.76 10.29 3.51
C PRO A 154 14.50 11.33 2.66
N ASN A 155 15.28 12.19 3.30
CA ASN A 155 16.11 13.16 2.60
C ASN A 155 17.08 12.45 1.64
N LYS A 156 17.42 13.11 0.52
CA LYS A 156 18.29 12.54 -0.53
C LYS A 156 19.66 12.11 0.02
N LYS A 157 20.16 12.80 1.06
CA LYS A 157 21.42 12.46 1.74
C LYS A 157 21.38 11.08 2.40
N ASP A 158 20.24 10.73 2.99
CA ASP A 158 20.08 9.47 3.74
C ASP A 158 19.62 8.32 2.83
N ASN A 159 18.94 8.65 1.73
CA ASN A 159 18.46 7.70 0.73
C ASN A 159 18.84 8.14 -0.70
N PRO A 160 20.12 8.06 -1.09
CA PRO A 160 20.59 8.52 -2.39
C PRO A 160 20.03 7.70 -3.56
N ALA A 161 19.80 6.40 -3.33
CA ALA A 161 19.30 5.45 -4.33
C ALA A 161 17.79 5.50 -4.57
N ASN A 162 17.02 6.25 -3.76
CA ASN A 162 15.56 6.15 -3.72
C ASN A 162 15.07 4.72 -3.46
N SER A 163 15.71 3.98 -2.56
CA SER A 163 15.44 2.55 -2.39
C SER A 163 14.33 2.24 -1.37
N TYR A 164 13.93 3.23 -0.54
CA TYR A 164 12.90 3.05 0.47
C TYR A 164 12.03 4.29 0.78
N LEU A 165 10.86 4.03 1.35
CA LEU A 165 9.96 5.01 1.96
C LEU A 165 9.94 4.82 3.48
N HIS A 166 9.72 5.91 4.22
CA HIS A 166 9.40 5.87 5.64
C HIS A 166 7.92 6.08 5.85
N VAL A 167 7.39 5.40 6.85
CA VAL A 167 6.12 5.71 7.49
C VAL A 167 6.43 6.25 8.87
N ILE A 168 6.08 7.50 9.07
CA ILE A 168 6.45 8.27 10.25
C ILE A 168 5.18 8.57 11.04
N VAL A 169 5.24 8.33 12.35
CA VAL A 169 4.13 8.56 13.27
C VAL A 169 4.65 9.31 14.48
N ALA A 170 4.06 10.48 14.75
CA ALA A 170 4.52 11.36 15.83
C ALA A 170 6.05 11.60 15.82
N GLY A 171 6.65 11.74 14.63
CA GLY A 171 8.09 11.94 14.45
C GLY A 171 8.95 10.66 14.46
N ASN A 172 8.41 9.51 14.85
CA ASN A 172 9.11 8.23 14.88
C ASN A 172 8.98 7.46 13.57
N ILE A 173 10.06 6.81 13.12
CA ILE A 173 10.00 5.92 11.95
C ILE A 173 9.41 4.59 12.41
N ALA A 174 8.12 4.39 12.15
CA ALA A 174 7.35 3.22 12.57
C ALA A 174 7.40 2.08 11.56
N MET A 175 7.63 2.40 10.28
CA MET A 175 7.83 1.38 9.24
C MET A 175 8.73 1.89 8.13
N ARG A 176 9.50 0.96 7.53
CA ARG A 176 10.29 1.19 6.32
C ARG A 176 9.82 0.26 5.21
N LEU A 177 9.52 0.84 4.05
CA LEU A 177 9.10 0.09 2.87
C LEU A 177 10.21 0.09 1.83
N THR A 178 10.67 -1.08 1.42
CA THR A 178 11.56 -1.28 0.28
C THR A 178 10.83 -2.07 -0.81
N THR A 179 11.25 -1.93 -2.06
CA THR A 179 10.77 -2.79 -3.14
C THR A 179 11.91 -3.16 -4.07
N THR A 180 11.88 -4.40 -4.58
CA THR A 180 12.81 -4.88 -5.61
C THR A 180 12.44 -4.39 -7.02
N ARG A 181 11.43 -3.52 -7.13
CA ARG A 181 10.97 -3.00 -8.42
C ARG A 181 12.00 -2.07 -9.05
N HIS A 182 12.54 -2.48 -10.20
CA HIS A 182 13.35 -1.60 -11.03
C HIS A 182 12.51 -0.41 -11.57
N PRO A 183 13.07 0.82 -11.59
CA PRO A 183 12.45 1.94 -12.27
C PRO A 183 12.12 1.58 -13.72
N GLY A 184 10.84 1.61 -14.11
CA GLY A 184 10.38 1.29 -15.47
C GLY A 184 9.80 -0.11 -15.68
N SER A 185 9.80 -1.01 -14.68
CA SER A 185 9.24 -2.36 -14.83
C SER A 185 7.71 -2.42 -14.69
N PHE A 186 7.06 -3.14 -15.63
CA PHE A 186 5.64 -3.45 -15.67
C PHE A 186 5.19 -4.46 -14.59
N LEU A 187 6.14 -5.19 -14.00
CA LEU A 187 5.86 -6.22 -13.00
C LEU A 187 5.55 -5.59 -11.65
N VAL A 188 4.58 -6.19 -10.95
CA VAL A 188 4.27 -5.90 -9.56
C VAL A 188 5.50 -6.30 -8.75
N GLY A 189 6.18 -5.33 -8.14
CA GLY A 189 7.35 -5.60 -7.31
C GLY A 189 6.92 -6.27 -6.01
N ARG A 190 7.78 -7.13 -5.46
CA ARG A 190 7.66 -7.52 -4.06
C ARG A 190 8.08 -6.33 -3.21
N TRP A 191 7.32 -6.05 -2.17
CA TRP A 191 7.61 -5.06 -1.16
C TRP A 191 8.10 -5.78 0.09
N ASN A 192 9.13 -5.25 0.74
CA ASN A 192 9.47 -5.64 2.10
C ASN A 192 9.12 -4.47 3.02
N ALA A 193 8.36 -4.77 4.07
CA ALA A 193 7.98 -3.82 5.09
C ALA A 193 8.65 -4.22 6.41
N GLU A 194 9.63 -3.43 6.85
CA GLU A 194 10.17 -3.56 8.20
C GLU A 194 9.29 -2.71 9.13
N VAL A 195 8.57 -3.36 10.04
CA VAL A 195 7.57 -2.79 10.94
C VAL A 195 8.16 -2.73 12.35
N ALA A 196 8.10 -1.56 12.98
CA ALA A 196 8.59 -1.38 14.34
C ALA A 196 7.65 -2.04 15.37
N THR A 197 8.22 -2.40 16.53
CA THR A 197 7.44 -2.81 17.70
C THR A 197 6.39 -1.77 18.06
N GLY A 198 5.17 -2.23 18.34
CA GLY A 198 4.01 -1.39 18.65
C GLY A 198 3.27 -0.86 17.42
N PHE A 199 3.68 -1.19 16.19
CA PHE A 199 2.99 -0.77 14.97
C PHE A 199 2.19 -1.91 14.34
N ASP A 200 1.02 -1.58 13.78
CA ASP A 200 0.09 -2.54 13.16
C ASP A 200 0.57 -3.03 11.79
N MET A 201 0.77 -4.34 11.68
CA MET A 201 1.22 -5.01 10.47
C MET A 201 0.21 -4.91 9.31
N THR A 202 -1.09 -4.75 9.59
CA THR A 202 -2.11 -4.58 8.54
C THR A 202 -1.98 -3.24 7.81
N LEU A 203 -1.44 -2.20 8.47
CA LEU A 203 -1.17 -0.92 7.86
C LEU A 203 -0.10 -1.01 6.76
N ALA A 204 0.83 -1.96 6.87
CA ALA A 204 1.80 -2.24 5.80
C ALA A 204 1.09 -2.69 4.51
N VAL A 205 0.14 -3.63 4.64
CA VAL A 205 -0.66 -4.13 3.51
C VAL A 205 -1.54 -3.02 2.93
N VAL A 206 -2.13 -2.18 3.78
CA VAL A 206 -2.94 -1.02 3.36
C VAL A 206 -2.11 -0.05 2.53
N ILE A 207 -0.94 0.35 3.04
CA ILE A 207 -0.08 1.36 2.42
C ILE A 207 0.46 0.82 1.08
N VAL A 208 0.92 -0.43 1.02
CA VAL A 208 1.35 -1.06 -0.23
C VAL A 208 0.20 -1.16 -1.23
N THR A 209 -1.01 -1.52 -0.78
CA THR A 209 -2.20 -1.59 -1.65
C THR A 209 -2.52 -0.22 -2.25
N ILE A 210 -2.48 0.85 -1.46
CA ILE A 210 -2.72 2.22 -1.94
C ILE A 210 -1.63 2.63 -2.96
N LEU A 211 -0.36 2.37 -2.66
CA LEU A 211 0.77 2.66 -3.54
C LEU A 211 0.63 1.97 -4.91
N GLU A 212 0.25 0.69 -4.92
CA GLU A 212 0.12 -0.09 -6.16
C GLU A 212 -1.14 0.28 -6.95
N ILE A 213 -2.22 0.68 -6.28
CA ILE A 213 -3.38 1.29 -6.94
C ILE A 213 -2.94 2.58 -7.67
N TRP A 214 -2.19 3.48 -7.02
CA TRP A 214 -1.73 4.71 -7.66
C TRP A 214 -0.80 4.44 -8.84
N HIS A 215 0.08 3.45 -8.69
CA HIS A 215 0.95 3.04 -9.77
C HIS A 215 0.16 2.54 -10.97
N GLY A 216 -0.86 1.69 -10.76
CA GLY A 216 -1.75 1.20 -11.80
C GLY A 216 -2.54 2.32 -12.51
N GLU A 217 -3.05 3.29 -11.75
CA GLU A 217 -3.78 4.45 -12.30
C GLU A 217 -2.93 5.27 -13.27
N ARG A 218 -1.68 5.53 -12.89
CA ARG A 218 -0.75 6.26 -13.74
C ARG A 218 -0.49 5.54 -15.05
N GLN A 219 -0.25 4.23 -14.99
CA GLN A 219 0.01 3.44 -16.19
C GLN A 219 -1.15 3.49 -17.18
N SER A 220 -2.38 3.38 -16.68
CA SER A 220 -3.59 3.50 -17.49
C SER A 220 -3.72 4.89 -18.13
N ALA A 221 -3.39 5.96 -17.40
CA ALA A 221 -3.39 7.32 -17.95
C ALA A 221 -2.35 7.50 -19.07
N THR A 222 -1.11 7.04 -18.88
CA THR A 222 -0.04 7.14 -19.89
C THR A 222 -0.32 6.33 -21.16
N ARG A 223 -0.98 5.17 -21.03
CA ARG A 223 -1.32 4.34 -22.19
C ARG A 223 -2.49 4.93 -22.99
N ASN A 224 -3.47 5.51 -22.32
CA ASN A 224 -4.57 6.18 -22.99
C ASN A 224 -4.08 7.42 -23.75
N SER A 225 -3.12 8.17 -23.20
CA SER A 225 -2.49 9.26 -23.95
C SER A 225 -1.75 8.76 -25.18
N SER A 226 -0.94 7.69 -25.08
CA SER A 226 -0.21 7.17 -26.25
C SER A 226 -1.13 6.62 -27.33
N LEU A 227 -2.22 5.95 -26.95
CA LEU A 227 -3.23 5.45 -27.90
C LEU A 227 -3.97 6.61 -28.60
N ASN A 228 -4.34 7.64 -27.85
CA ASN A 228 -5.00 8.82 -28.42
C ASN A 228 -4.08 9.60 -29.36
N THR A 229 -2.79 9.74 -29.03
CA THR A 229 -1.79 10.37 -29.91
C THR A 229 -1.56 9.55 -31.19
N SER A 230 -1.52 8.22 -31.08
CA SER A 230 -1.40 7.35 -32.26
C SER A 230 -2.63 7.46 -33.17
N LEU A 231 -3.85 7.47 -32.61
CA LEU A 231 -5.08 7.62 -33.38
C LEU A 231 -5.19 8.98 -34.06
N THR A 232 -4.77 10.06 -33.40
CA THR A 232 -4.73 11.40 -34.01
C THR A 232 -3.71 11.48 -35.15
N LEU A 233 -2.53 10.87 -34.98
CA LEU A 233 -1.53 10.79 -36.06
C LEU A 233 -2.01 9.94 -37.24
N THR A 234 -2.68 8.82 -36.99
CA THR A 234 -3.25 7.98 -38.07
C THR A 234 -4.38 8.69 -38.81
N LEU A 235 -5.28 9.38 -38.10
CA LEU A 235 -6.33 10.19 -38.71
C LEU A 235 -5.77 11.36 -39.52
N ALA A 236 -4.75 12.06 -39.01
CA ALA A 236 -4.08 13.14 -39.74
C ALA A 236 -3.38 12.63 -41.01
N ALA A 237 -2.70 11.48 -40.95
CA ALA A 237 -2.08 10.86 -42.12
C ALA A 237 -3.10 10.39 -43.16
N SER A 238 -4.30 9.96 -42.72
CA SER A 238 -5.39 9.53 -43.60
C SER A 238 -6.06 10.71 -44.32
N MET A 239 -6.09 11.89 -43.71
CA MET A 239 -6.62 13.12 -44.33
C MET A 239 -5.64 13.83 -45.26
N LEU A 240 -4.36 13.47 -45.25
CA LEU A 240 -3.33 14.00 -46.16
C LEU A 240 -3.19 13.19 -47.46
N LEU A 241 -3.97 12.10 -47.61
CA LEU A 241 -3.97 11.18 -48.75
C LEU A 241 -5.24 11.30 -49.63
N ILE A 242 -6.01 12.38 -49.46
CA ILE A 242 -7.16 12.77 -50.31
C ILE A 242 -6.81 14.11 -50.96
#